data_AF-A0A938N7G2-F1
#
_entry.id   AF-A0A938N7G2-F1
#
_cell.length_a   1.000
_cell.length_b   1.000
_cell.length_c   1.000
_cell.angle_alpha   90.00
_cell.angle_beta   90.00
_cell.angle_gamma   90.00
#
_symmetry.space_group_name_H-M   'P 1'
#
loop_
_entity.id
_entity.type
_entity.pdbx_description
1 polymer ?
#
loop_
_entity_poly.entity_id
_entity_poly.type
_entity_poly.pdbx_seq_one_letter_code
_entity_poly.pdbx_strand_id
1 'polypeptide(L)'
;MLNRTARRMVGLSMTAAAAILAVAGTAIGVAAAQTPPPSPIGAPIEAPDRSIERAGQFLIDGKPLHARALLSPLAGPKGSLGLTDAQRQRVVQLMQESRRSSQALSPVRVSLDRAEIALESGDLRTALHQADAILKAGSAHDSEKLAAQAMADTARARRDAFAPQAQATLAAAIADFDAGRLAQAYAGLERVFLSGVSLPAESEARLDEYMVRLVELDRSGATTEASAGMLQPGVVKPAEPPQPEPAPGADPKPEAAPAPVGEQPPAQPEPPPAPPAEPP
;
A
#
# COMPACT_ATOMS: atom_id res chain seq x y z
N MET A 1 37.99 -9.00 31.68
CA MET A 1 38.52 -9.96 30.71
C MET A 1 37.59 -9.96 29.50
N LEU A 2 37.91 -9.13 28.49
CA LEU A 2 38.60 -9.53 27.24
C LEU A 2 37.72 -10.42 26.35
N ASN A 3 37.07 -9.79 25.37
CA ASN A 3 36.94 -10.35 24.01
C ASN A 3 36.90 -9.21 22.99
N ARG A 4 38.11 -8.87 22.52
CA ARG A 4 38.42 -8.05 21.35
C ARG A 4 39.03 -8.98 20.30
N THR A 5 38.36 -9.23 19.17
CA THR A 5 38.91 -9.91 17.98
C THR A 5 37.81 -9.95 16.92
N ALA A 6 37.95 -9.64 15.63
CA ALA A 6 39.01 -9.20 14.73
C ALA A 6 38.30 -8.51 13.54
N ARG A 7 38.69 -7.33 13.04
CA ARG A 7 39.73 -7.08 12.01
C ARG A 7 39.73 -8.03 10.81
N ARG A 8 39.68 -7.40 9.61
CA ARG A 8 40.09 -7.81 8.23
C ARG A 8 38.88 -7.89 7.29
N MET A 9 38.90 -7.36 6.07
CA MET A 9 40.02 -7.09 5.17
C MET A 9 39.64 -5.97 4.19
N VAL A 10 40.52 -4.97 4.06
CA VAL A 10 40.52 -3.98 2.98
C VAL A 10 41.08 -4.68 1.74
N GLY A 11 40.27 -4.81 0.70
CA GLY A 11 40.65 -5.33 -0.61
C GLY A 11 40.81 -4.19 -1.61
N LEU A 12 42.05 -3.77 -1.77
CA LEU A 12 42.56 -2.85 -2.77
C LEU A 12 42.58 -3.56 -4.15
N SER A 13 41.95 -3.02 -5.20
CA SER A 13 42.24 -3.39 -6.59
C SER A 13 41.83 -2.25 -7.52
N MET A 14 42.76 -1.35 -7.86
CA MET A 14 43.57 -1.33 -9.09
C MET A 14 42.77 -1.04 -10.38
N THR A 15 42.75 0.25 -10.72
CA THR A 15 43.09 0.86 -12.02
C THR A 15 43.08 -0.03 -13.27
N ALA A 16 42.18 0.26 -14.22
CA ALA A 16 42.40 0.03 -15.64
C ALA A 16 41.99 1.28 -16.43
N ALA A 17 42.91 1.74 -17.27
CA ALA A 17 42.88 2.95 -18.05
C ALA A 17 42.31 2.73 -19.46
N ALA A 18 41.86 3.85 -20.05
CA ALA A 18 41.89 4.16 -21.48
C ALA A 18 41.00 3.36 -22.46
N ALA A 19 40.01 4.05 -23.03
CA ALA A 19 40.00 4.38 -24.47
C ALA A 19 38.90 5.42 -24.75
N ILE A 20 39.32 6.67 -24.97
CA ILE A 20 38.48 7.75 -25.51
C ILE A 20 38.52 7.61 -27.02
N LEU A 21 37.41 7.21 -27.64
CA LEU A 21 37.21 7.31 -29.07
C LEU A 21 36.10 8.35 -29.30
N ALA A 22 36.54 9.58 -29.59
CA ALA A 22 35.70 10.69 -29.96
C ALA A 22 35.17 10.47 -31.38
N VAL A 23 33.88 10.14 -31.50
CA VAL A 23 33.15 10.24 -32.76
C VAL A 23 32.22 11.45 -32.65
N ALA A 24 32.69 12.57 -33.19
CA ALA A 24 31.89 13.76 -33.42
C ALA A 24 30.94 13.51 -34.60
N GLY A 25 29.73 13.06 -34.30
CA GLY A 25 28.61 13.01 -35.25
C GLY A 25 27.52 13.96 -34.79
N THR A 26 27.50 15.18 -35.34
CA THR A 26 26.39 16.13 -35.20
C THR A 26 25.17 15.62 -35.95
N ALA A 27 24.39 14.73 -35.32
CA ALA A 27 23.02 14.49 -35.70
C ALA A 27 22.14 15.41 -34.84
N ILE A 28 21.71 16.54 -35.41
CA ILE A 28 20.59 17.31 -34.91
C ILE A 28 19.34 16.46 -35.18
N GLY A 29 19.16 15.43 -34.37
CA GLY A 29 17.95 14.64 -34.34
C GLY A 29 16.89 15.48 -33.65
N VAL A 30 15.93 15.98 -34.41
CA VAL A 30 14.68 16.48 -33.86
C VAL A 30 14.14 15.37 -32.99
N ALA A 31 14.22 15.55 -31.66
CA ALA A 31 13.62 14.67 -30.68
C ALA A 31 12.10 14.80 -30.86
N ALA A 32 11.57 14.11 -31.86
CA ALA A 32 10.16 13.79 -31.94
C ALA A 32 9.84 13.17 -30.58
N ALA A 33 8.98 13.84 -29.81
CA ALA A 33 8.49 13.37 -28.54
C ALA A 33 7.95 11.95 -28.76
N GLN A 34 8.79 10.95 -28.49
CA GLN A 34 8.36 9.57 -28.40
C GLN A 34 7.53 9.55 -27.13
N THR A 35 6.22 9.79 -27.31
CA THR A 35 5.22 9.41 -26.31
C THR A 35 5.57 7.98 -25.91
N PRO A 36 5.91 7.73 -24.63
CA PRO A 36 6.23 6.38 -24.18
C PRO A 36 5.09 5.47 -24.65
N PRO A 37 5.39 4.31 -25.25
CA PRO A 37 4.34 3.41 -25.74
C PRO A 37 3.38 3.18 -24.57
N PRO A 38 2.06 3.29 -24.80
CA PRO A 38 1.09 3.10 -23.72
C PRO A 38 1.40 1.75 -23.09
N SER A 39 1.75 1.74 -21.80
CA SER A 39 1.91 0.50 -21.04
C SER A 39 0.67 -0.34 -21.35
N PRO A 40 0.84 -1.58 -21.86
CA PRO A 40 -0.30 -2.37 -22.30
C PRO A 40 -1.28 -2.47 -21.13
N ILE A 41 -2.46 -1.88 -21.32
CA ILE A 41 -3.56 -1.97 -20.38
C ILE A 41 -3.96 -3.45 -20.38
N GLY A 42 -3.45 -4.20 -19.41
CA GLY A 42 -3.56 -5.66 -19.36
C GLY A 42 -2.23 -6.40 -19.32
N ALA A 43 -1.25 -5.92 -18.55
CA ALA A 43 -0.16 -6.80 -18.13
C ALA A 43 -0.79 -8.10 -17.58
N PRO A 44 -0.37 -9.28 -18.08
CA PRO A 44 -1.02 -10.54 -17.72
C PRO A 44 -1.03 -10.66 -16.20
N ILE A 45 -2.23 -10.78 -15.62
CA ILE A 45 -2.40 -11.02 -14.20
C ILE A 45 -1.55 -12.25 -13.88
N GLU A 46 -0.53 -12.07 -13.05
CA GLU A 46 0.35 -13.15 -12.68
C GLU A 46 -0.51 -14.28 -12.09
N ALA A 47 -0.29 -15.51 -12.58
CA ALA A 47 -1.10 -16.66 -12.18
C ALA A 47 -1.14 -16.77 -10.64
N PRO A 48 -2.32 -16.96 -10.01
CA PRO A 48 -2.45 -16.94 -8.56
C PRO A 48 -1.45 -17.85 -7.82
N ASP A 49 -1.13 -19.00 -8.40
CA ASP A 49 -0.14 -19.94 -7.85
C ASP A 49 1.25 -19.31 -7.66
N ARG A 50 1.73 -18.54 -8.65
CA ARG A 50 3.03 -17.86 -8.56
C ARG A 50 3.04 -16.79 -7.47
N SER A 51 1.93 -16.06 -7.33
CA SER A 51 1.78 -15.06 -6.28
C SER A 51 1.76 -15.69 -4.89
N ILE A 52 1.08 -16.84 -4.73
CA ILE A 52 1.06 -17.60 -3.47
C ILE A 52 2.44 -18.16 -3.13
N GLU A 53 3.15 -18.73 -4.11
CA GLU A 53 4.50 -19.27 -3.96
C GLU A 53 5.50 -18.17 -3.56
N ARG A 54 5.49 -17.05 -4.30
CA ARG A 54 6.34 -15.89 -4.00
C ARG A 54 6.04 -15.29 -2.62
N ALA A 55 4.78 -15.25 -2.19
CA ALA A 55 4.43 -14.83 -0.84
C ALA A 55 5.01 -15.77 0.22
N GLY A 56 5.02 -17.08 -0.04
CA GLY A 56 5.70 -18.06 0.81
C GLY A 56 7.21 -17.80 0.90
N GLN A 57 7.85 -17.49 -0.23
CA GLN A 57 9.27 -17.14 -0.25
C GLN A 57 9.56 -15.87 0.57
N PHE A 58 8.73 -14.83 0.46
CA PHE A 58 8.89 -13.63 1.28
C PHE A 58 8.80 -13.91 2.79
N LEU A 59 8.02 -14.90 3.23
CA LEU A 59 7.99 -15.30 4.64
C LEU A 59 9.29 -15.99 5.07
N ILE A 60 9.85 -16.83 4.21
CA ILE A 60 11.15 -17.49 4.43
C ILE A 60 12.27 -16.44 4.51
N ASP A 61 12.23 -15.42 3.65
CA ASP A 61 13.21 -14.32 3.61
C ASP A 61 13.04 -13.31 4.76
N GLY A 62 12.06 -13.52 5.66
CA GLY A 62 11.80 -12.63 6.78
C GLY A 62 11.15 -11.29 6.38
N LYS A 63 10.46 -11.24 5.24
CA LYS A 63 9.72 -10.07 4.71
C LYS A 63 8.19 -10.27 4.78
N PRO A 64 7.58 -10.39 5.97
CA PRO A 64 6.17 -10.70 6.10
C PRO A 64 5.23 -9.62 5.54
N LEU A 65 5.64 -8.34 5.56
CA LEU A 65 4.84 -7.26 4.99
C LEU A 65 4.71 -7.36 3.47
N HIS A 66 5.77 -7.79 2.78
CA HIS A 66 5.74 -8.02 1.32
C HIS A 66 4.84 -9.19 0.97
N ALA A 67 4.93 -10.29 1.74
CA ALA A 67 4.01 -11.42 1.59
C ALA A 67 2.55 -10.98 1.74
N ARG A 68 2.24 -10.15 2.74
CA ARG A 68 0.88 -9.63 2.94
C ARG A 68 0.44 -8.72 1.80
N ALA A 69 1.29 -7.81 1.35
CA ALA A 69 0.98 -6.91 0.24
C ALA A 69 0.63 -7.71 -1.04
N LEU A 70 1.34 -8.81 -1.29
CA LEU A 70 1.08 -9.69 -2.43
C LEU A 70 -0.20 -10.54 -2.27
N LEU A 71 -0.52 -10.99 -1.05
CA LEU A 71 -1.69 -11.82 -0.78
C LEU A 71 -3.00 -11.02 -0.64
N SER A 72 -2.93 -9.74 -0.26
CA SER A 72 -4.11 -8.93 0.03
C SER A 72 -5.09 -8.82 -1.15
N PRO A 73 -4.66 -8.60 -2.41
CA PRO A 73 -5.57 -8.57 -3.56
C PRO A 73 -6.26 -9.92 -3.82
N LEU A 74 -5.56 -11.03 -3.56
CA LEU A 74 -6.10 -12.40 -3.74
C LEU A 74 -7.14 -12.75 -2.68
N ALA A 75 -7.00 -12.21 -1.47
CA ALA A 75 -7.94 -12.42 -0.37
C ALA A 75 -9.23 -11.58 -0.50
N GLY A 76 -9.26 -10.57 -1.39
CA GLY A 76 -10.41 -9.71 -1.60
C GLY A 76 -11.55 -10.37 -2.39
N PRO A 77 -12.76 -9.78 -2.41
CA PRO A 77 -13.93 -10.34 -3.09
C PRO A 77 -13.72 -10.61 -4.59
N LYS A 78 -12.98 -9.72 -5.28
CA LYS A 78 -12.67 -9.86 -6.71
C LYS A 78 -11.58 -10.91 -6.96
N GLY A 79 -10.58 -10.99 -6.09
CA GLY A 79 -9.46 -11.93 -6.24
C GLY A 79 -9.82 -13.37 -5.92
N SER A 80 -10.78 -13.59 -5.02
CA SER A 80 -11.15 -14.94 -4.56
C SER A 80 -11.99 -15.75 -5.54
N LEU A 81 -12.66 -15.09 -6.50
CA LEU A 81 -13.51 -15.73 -7.53
C LEU A 81 -12.72 -16.65 -8.47
N GLY A 82 -11.43 -16.38 -8.68
CA GLY A 82 -10.56 -17.18 -9.54
C GLY A 82 -9.76 -18.28 -8.84
N LEU A 83 -9.93 -18.44 -7.52
CA LEU A 83 -9.15 -19.38 -6.72
C LEU A 83 -9.87 -20.72 -6.55
N THR A 84 -9.09 -21.80 -6.45
CA THR A 84 -9.57 -23.10 -5.96
C THR A 84 -9.74 -23.07 -4.44
N ASP A 85 -10.48 -24.02 -3.87
CA ASP A 85 -10.60 -24.14 -2.40
C ASP A 85 -9.25 -24.31 -1.70
N ALA A 86 -8.37 -25.14 -2.28
CA ALA A 86 -7.02 -25.34 -1.76
C ALA A 86 -6.20 -24.05 -1.78
N GLN A 87 -6.26 -23.27 -2.87
CA GLN A 87 -5.60 -21.97 -2.96
C GLN A 87 -6.16 -20.97 -1.95
N ARG A 88 -7.49 -20.89 -1.78
CA ARG A 88 -8.12 -20.02 -0.77
C ARG A 88 -7.64 -20.35 0.64
N GLN A 89 -7.65 -21.63 1.01
CA GLN A 89 -7.16 -22.08 2.31
C GLN A 89 -5.68 -21.71 2.50
N ARG A 90 -4.86 -21.88 1.47
CA ARG A 90 -3.44 -21.53 1.52
C ARG A 90 -3.20 -20.02 1.68
N VAL A 91 -3.93 -19.18 0.95
CA VAL A 91 -3.87 -17.71 1.07
C VAL A 91 -4.20 -17.27 2.50
N VAL A 92 -5.27 -17.83 3.09
CA VAL A 92 -5.67 -17.53 4.48
C VAL A 92 -4.58 -17.96 5.47
N GLN A 93 -4.00 -19.14 5.30
CA GLN A 93 -2.92 -19.63 6.17
C GLN A 93 -1.70 -18.70 6.12
N LEU A 94 -1.24 -18.34 4.93
CA LEU A 94 -0.08 -17.46 4.74
C LEU A 94 -0.34 -16.05 5.26
N MET A 95 -1.56 -15.53 5.11
CA MET A 95 -1.99 -14.25 5.69
C MET A 95 -1.89 -14.26 7.23
N GLN A 96 -2.32 -15.33 7.88
CA GLN A 96 -2.22 -15.48 9.34
C GLN A 96 -0.76 -15.61 9.80
N GLU A 97 0.05 -16.36 9.07
CA GLU A 97 1.49 -16.48 9.33
C GLU A 97 2.21 -15.15 9.17
N SER A 98 2.01 -14.46 8.04
CA SER A 98 2.52 -13.11 7.80
C SER A 98 2.17 -12.13 8.93
N ARG A 99 0.91 -12.12 9.38
CA ARG A 99 0.48 -11.25 10.48
C ARG A 99 1.27 -11.53 11.76
N ARG A 100 1.39 -12.81 12.15
CA ARG A 100 2.16 -13.21 13.35
C ARG A 100 3.63 -12.82 13.21
N SER A 101 4.26 -13.11 12.08
CA SER A 101 5.67 -12.76 11.84
C SER A 101 5.89 -11.24 11.85
N SER A 102 4.98 -10.45 11.28
CA SER A 102 5.11 -8.98 11.30
C SER A 102 5.00 -8.36 12.69
N GLN A 103 4.27 -9.01 13.61
CA GLN A 103 4.16 -8.56 15.01
C GLN A 103 5.45 -8.83 15.80
N ALA A 104 6.28 -9.77 15.36
CA ALA A 104 7.57 -10.06 15.98
C ALA A 104 8.70 -9.14 15.49
N LEU A 105 8.47 -8.32 14.46
CA LEU A 105 9.47 -7.39 13.93
C LEU A 105 9.65 -6.16 14.83
N SER A 106 10.85 -5.58 14.81
CA SER A 106 11.08 -4.28 15.44
C SER A 106 10.29 -3.18 14.71
N PRO A 107 9.86 -2.11 15.41
CA PRO A 107 9.16 -1.00 14.77
C PRO A 107 9.95 -0.33 13.64
N VAL A 108 11.28 -0.25 13.79
CA VAL A 108 12.20 0.27 12.76
C VAL A 108 12.16 -0.62 11.51
N ARG A 109 12.21 -1.95 11.69
CA ARG A 109 12.14 -2.89 10.57
C ARG A 109 10.80 -2.84 9.85
N VAL A 110 9.69 -2.74 10.59
CA VAL A 110 8.36 -2.55 10.00
C VAL A 110 8.30 -1.28 9.16
N SER A 111 8.91 -0.19 9.64
CA SER A 111 8.96 1.09 8.91
C SER A 111 9.80 0.97 7.63
N LEU A 112 10.94 0.26 7.68
CA LEU A 112 11.78 -0.01 6.49
C LEU A 112 11.03 -0.82 5.44
N ASP A 113 10.41 -1.93 5.84
CA ASP A 113 9.64 -2.76 4.92
C ASP A 113 8.45 -1.99 4.32
N ARG A 114 7.80 -1.10 5.09
CA ARG A 114 6.74 -0.21 4.57
C ARG A 114 7.28 0.81 3.58
N ALA A 115 8.46 1.37 3.82
CA ALA A 115 9.10 2.30 2.89
C ALA A 115 9.45 1.60 1.56
N GLU A 116 9.97 0.37 1.63
CA GLU A 116 10.28 -0.46 0.45
C GLU A 116 9.01 -0.72 -0.38
N ILE A 117 7.94 -1.23 0.25
CA ILE A 117 6.66 -1.50 -0.43
C ILE A 117 6.06 -0.23 -1.04
N ALA A 118 6.11 0.90 -0.32
CA ALA A 118 5.61 2.18 -0.82
C ALA A 118 6.42 2.67 -2.04
N LEU A 119 7.74 2.47 -2.04
CA LEU A 119 8.59 2.82 -3.17
C LEU A 119 8.29 1.92 -4.39
N GLU A 120 8.02 0.63 -4.18
CA GLU A 120 7.64 -0.32 -5.22
C GLU A 120 6.26 0.00 -5.82
N SER A 121 5.29 0.41 -5.00
CA SER A 121 3.95 0.79 -5.46
C SER A 121 3.88 2.19 -6.08
N GLY A 122 4.93 3.00 -5.92
CA GLY A 122 4.96 4.39 -6.39
C GLY A 122 4.34 5.40 -5.41
N ASP A 123 4.03 5.00 -4.18
CA ASP A 123 3.66 5.90 -3.08
C ASP A 123 4.90 6.58 -2.49
N LEU A 124 5.40 7.58 -3.22
CA LEU A 124 6.59 8.33 -2.85
C LEU A 124 6.40 9.11 -1.56
N ARG A 125 5.17 9.60 -1.30
CA ARG A 125 4.83 10.33 -0.07
C ARG A 125 4.99 9.44 1.15
N THR A 126 4.40 8.24 1.15
CA THR A 126 4.55 7.29 2.26
C THR A 126 5.99 6.80 2.37
N ALA A 127 6.67 6.50 1.26
CA ALA A 127 8.06 6.08 1.27
C ALA A 127 8.97 7.11 1.96
N LEU A 128 8.84 8.40 1.59
CA LEU A 128 9.60 9.49 2.22
C LEU A 128 9.26 9.65 3.70
N HIS A 129 7.98 9.60 4.06
CA HIS A 129 7.56 9.73 5.46
C HIS A 129 8.16 8.62 6.35
N GLN A 130 8.11 7.37 5.88
CA GLN A 130 8.66 6.24 6.62
C GLN A 130 10.21 6.31 6.70
N ALA A 131 10.87 6.65 5.59
CA ALA A 131 12.32 6.81 5.55
C ALA A 131 12.80 7.91 6.52
N ASP A 132 12.17 9.09 6.50
CA ASP A 132 12.51 10.20 7.39
C ASP A 132 12.26 9.85 8.87
N ALA A 133 11.23 9.05 9.16
CA ALA A 133 10.97 8.57 10.52
C ALA A 133 12.12 7.69 11.04
N ILE A 134 12.69 6.82 10.20
CA ILE A 134 13.84 5.97 10.56
C ILE A 134 15.11 6.80 10.75
N LEU A 135 15.36 7.78 9.87
CA LEU A 135 16.52 8.67 9.99
C LEU A 135 16.53 9.46 11.30
N LYS A 136 15.33 9.87 11.76
CA LYS A 136 15.14 10.59 13.03
C LYS A 136 15.10 9.66 14.25
N ALA A 137 14.90 8.35 14.06
CA ALA A 137 14.82 7.40 15.16
C ALA A 137 16.18 7.21 15.86
N GLY A 138 16.22 7.47 17.16
CA GLY A 138 17.41 7.24 17.98
C GLY A 138 17.76 5.76 18.18
N SER A 139 16.79 4.86 18.03
CA SER A 139 16.96 3.41 18.17
C SER A 139 17.35 2.68 16.89
N ALA A 140 17.40 3.38 15.74
CA ALA A 140 17.78 2.77 14.47
C ALA A 140 19.30 2.63 14.36
N HIS A 141 19.76 1.48 13.88
CA HIS A 141 21.17 1.19 13.63
C HIS A 141 21.68 1.95 12.40
N ASP A 142 23.00 2.15 12.31
CA ASP A 142 23.61 2.90 11.21
C ASP A 142 23.32 2.27 9.83
N SER A 143 23.29 0.94 9.75
CA SER A 143 22.93 0.22 8.52
C SER A 143 21.47 0.45 8.09
N GLU A 144 20.55 0.55 9.06
CA GLU A 144 19.12 0.83 8.82
C GLU A 144 18.94 2.28 8.34
N LYS A 145 19.66 3.22 8.95
CA LYS A 145 19.66 4.63 8.53
C LYS A 145 20.24 4.80 7.13
N LEU A 146 21.32 4.08 6.80
CA LEU A 146 21.89 4.08 5.46
C LEU A 146 20.89 3.58 4.41
N ALA A 147 20.17 2.49 4.71
CA ALA A 147 19.13 1.96 3.83
C ALA A 147 17.97 2.96 3.66
N ALA A 148 17.49 3.55 4.75
CA ALA A 148 16.43 4.57 4.72
C ALA A 148 16.85 5.80 3.91
N GLN A 149 18.10 6.25 4.03
CA GLN A 149 18.65 7.35 3.25
C GLN A 149 18.61 7.04 1.75
N ALA A 150 19.07 5.85 1.34
CA ALA A 150 19.04 5.44 -0.07
C ALA A 150 17.61 5.38 -0.63
N MET A 151 16.64 4.91 0.16
CA MET A 151 15.22 4.91 -0.21
C MET A 151 14.68 6.33 -0.35
N ALA A 152 15.00 7.23 0.59
CA ALA A 152 14.59 8.62 0.54
C ALA A 152 15.14 9.33 -0.70
N ASP A 153 16.41 9.11 -1.04
CA ASP A 153 17.04 9.71 -2.21
C ASP A 153 16.42 9.19 -3.51
N THR A 154 16.10 7.89 -3.58
CA THR A 154 15.38 7.31 -4.72
C THR A 154 13.97 7.90 -4.86
N ALA A 155 13.24 8.04 -3.75
CA ALA A 155 11.89 8.62 -3.76
C ALA A 155 11.91 10.10 -4.15
N ARG A 156 12.86 10.89 -3.65
CA ARG A 156 13.07 12.30 -4.04
C ARG A 156 13.35 12.42 -5.53
N ALA A 157 14.28 11.62 -6.06
CA ALA A 157 14.61 11.64 -7.48
C ALA A 157 13.39 11.33 -8.37
N ARG A 158 12.55 10.35 -8.00
CA ARG A 158 11.31 10.03 -8.73
C ARG A 158 10.28 11.16 -8.63
N ARG A 159 10.11 11.76 -7.46
CA ARG A 159 9.20 12.90 -7.25
C ARG A 159 9.63 14.10 -8.08
N ASP A 160 10.91 14.43 -8.05
CA ASP A 160 11.47 15.59 -8.74
C ASP A 160 11.38 15.41 -10.27
N ALA A 161 11.52 14.17 -10.76
CA ALA A 161 11.29 13.83 -12.17
C ALA A 161 9.82 13.97 -12.59
N PHE A 162 8.86 13.69 -11.70
CA PHE A 162 7.43 13.81 -11.97
C PHE A 162 6.90 15.24 -11.79
N ALA A 163 7.54 16.06 -10.96
CA ALA A 163 7.13 17.42 -10.63
C ALA A 163 6.69 18.29 -11.84
N PRO A 164 7.41 18.37 -12.97
CA PRO A 164 6.99 19.19 -14.10
C PRO A 164 5.69 18.70 -14.79
N GLN A 165 5.30 17.44 -14.58
CA GLN A 165 4.12 16.83 -15.19
C GLN A 165 2.91 16.82 -14.25
N ALA A 166 3.10 17.12 -12.96
CA ALA A 166 2.07 16.96 -11.94
C ALA A 166 0.84 17.83 -12.21
N GLN A 167 1.02 19.11 -12.54
CA GLN A 167 -0.10 20.03 -12.82
C GLN A 167 -0.89 19.61 -14.07
N ALA A 168 -0.21 19.23 -15.15
CA ALA A 168 -0.87 18.77 -16.36
C ALA A 168 -1.64 17.46 -16.13
N THR A 169 -1.07 16.54 -15.33
CA THR A 169 -1.73 15.28 -14.95
C THR A 169 -2.98 15.55 -14.12
N LEU A 170 -2.92 16.46 -13.15
CA LEU A 170 -4.08 16.86 -12.35
C LEU A 170 -5.19 17.46 -13.22
N ALA A 171 -4.85 18.38 -14.12
CA ALA A 171 -5.81 19.00 -15.02
C ALA A 171 -6.49 17.97 -15.95
N ALA A 172 -5.71 17.02 -16.49
CA ALA A 172 -6.25 15.93 -17.30
C ALA A 172 -7.20 15.02 -16.49
N ALA A 173 -6.83 14.67 -15.26
CA ALA A 173 -7.65 13.82 -14.40
C ALA A 173 -8.98 14.49 -14.00
N ILE A 174 -8.97 15.80 -13.77
CA ILE A 174 -10.19 16.60 -13.54
C ILE A 174 -11.07 16.59 -14.80
N ALA A 175 -10.49 16.83 -15.98
CA ALA A 175 -11.24 16.78 -17.23
C ALA A 175 -11.83 15.38 -17.52
N ASP A 176 -11.12 14.31 -17.15
CA ASP A 176 -11.64 12.94 -17.21
C ASP A 176 -12.81 12.72 -16.25
N PHE A 177 -12.73 13.28 -15.04
CA PHE A 177 -13.82 13.20 -14.07
C PHE A 177 -15.08 13.89 -14.60
N ASP A 178 -14.94 15.13 -15.07
CA ASP A 178 -16.07 15.94 -15.58
C ASP A 178 -16.71 15.31 -16.82
N ALA A 179 -15.93 14.55 -17.60
CA ALA A 179 -16.42 13.80 -18.75
C ALA A 179 -16.97 12.39 -18.40
N GLY A 180 -17.09 12.04 -17.12
CA GLY A 180 -17.59 10.74 -16.66
C GLY A 180 -16.62 9.56 -16.84
N ARG A 181 -15.36 9.81 -17.22
CA ARG A 181 -14.30 8.79 -17.36
C ARG A 181 -13.65 8.49 -16.00
N LEU A 182 -14.45 7.96 -15.07
CA LEU A 182 -14.07 7.85 -13.66
C LEU A 182 -12.83 6.97 -13.40
N ALA A 183 -12.61 5.92 -14.18
CA ALA A 183 -11.43 5.06 -14.03
C ALA A 183 -10.12 5.81 -14.36
N GLN A 184 -10.12 6.59 -15.45
CA GLN A 184 -8.99 7.42 -15.86
C GLN A 184 -8.77 8.57 -14.86
N ALA A 185 -9.85 9.21 -14.43
CA ALA A 185 -9.82 10.25 -13.41
C ALA A 185 -9.18 9.75 -12.10
N TYR A 186 -9.64 8.62 -11.57
CA TYR A 186 -9.08 8.01 -10.36
C TYR A 186 -7.59 7.73 -10.51
N ALA A 187 -7.18 7.07 -11.60
CA ALA A 187 -5.77 6.74 -11.84
C ALA A 187 -4.88 8.00 -11.95
N GLY A 188 -5.39 9.07 -12.57
CA GLY A 188 -4.68 10.35 -12.67
C GLY A 188 -4.54 11.07 -11.33
N LEU A 189 -5.64 11.16 -10.56
CA LEU A 189 -5.65 11.79 -9.23
C LEU A 189 -4.79 11.01 -8.23
N GLU A 190 -4.91 9.68 -8.20
CA GLU A 190 -4.10 8.82 -7.36
C GLU A 190 -2.61 8.96 -7.68
N ARG A 191 -2.23 8.98 -8.97
CA ARG A 191 -0.83 9.22 -9.37
C ARG A 191 -0.29 10.54 -8.85
N VAL A 192 -1.07 11.62 -8.94
CA VAL A 192 -0.66 12.94 -8.42
C VAL A 192 -0.53 12.89 -6.90
N PHE A 193 -1.50 12.31 -6.19
CA PHE A 193 -1.48 12.16 -4.74
C PHE A 193 -0.28 11.35 -4.23
N LEU A 194 -0.05 10.17 -4.80
CA LEU A 194 1.04 9.26 -4.42
C LEU A 194 2.42 9.82 -4.75
N SER A 195 2.54 10.71 -5.73
CA SER A 195 3.82 11.34 -6.11
C SER A 195 4.44 12.17 -5.00
N GLY A 196 3.64 12.69 -4.06
CA GLY A 196 4.12 13.58 -2.99
C GLY A 196 4.75 14.88 -3.49
N VAL A 197 4.47 15.29 -4.74
CA VAL A 197 4.88 16.60 -5.27
C VAL A 197 4.13 17.71 -4.54
N SER A 198 4.85 18.77 -4.15
CA SER A 198 4.22 19.97 -3.60
C SER A 198 3.50 20.73 -4.71
N LEU A 199 2.18 20.84 -4.60
CA LEU A 199 1.33 21.57 -5.52
C LEU A 199 1.08 22.99 -5.00
N PRO A 200 0.74 23.95 -5.87
CA PRO A 200 0.15 25.21 -5.42
C PRO A 200 -1.11 24.95 -4.58
N ALA A 201 -1.35 25.75 -3.53
CA ALA A 201 -2.45 25.54 -2.59
C ALA A 201 -3.83 25.40 -3.27
N GLU A 202 -4.08 26.15 -4.35
CA GLU A 202 -5.31 26.01 -5.14
C GLU A 202 -5.44 24.65 -5.82
N SER A 203 -4.34 24.12 -6.36
CA SER A 203 -4.31 22.79 -7.00
C SER A 203 -4.44 21.66 -5.98
N GLU A 204 -3.85 21.82 -4.79
CA GLU A 204 -4.02 20.87 -3.69
C GLU A 204 -5.47 20.81 -3.22
N ALA A 205 -6.13 21.97 -3.01
CA ALA A 205 -7.54 22.02 -2.64
C ALA A 205 -8.44 21.33 -3.68
N ARG A 206 -8.15 21.51 -4.99
CA ARG A 206 -8.87 20.81 -6.05
C ARG A 206 -8.64 19.30 -6.02
N LEU A 207 -7.39 18.85 -5.82
CA LEU A 207 -7.10 17.41 -5.69
C LEU A 207 -7.92 16.79 -4.56
N ASP A 208 -7.91 17.41 -3.38
CA ASP A 208 -8.65 16.92 -2.21
C ASP A 208 -10.16 16.89 -2.46
N GLU A 209 -10.73 17.95 -3.04
CA GLU A 209 -12.14 18.02 -3.39
C GLU A 209 -12.57 16.87 -4.33
N TYR A 210 -11.81 16.65 -5.41
CA TYR A 210 -12.14 15.61 -6.38
C TYR A 210 -11.93 14.20 -5.83
N MET A 211 -10.94 14.00 -4.93
CA MET A 211 -10.76 12.72 -4.24
C MET A 211 -11.94 12.40 -3.32
N VAL A 212 -12.47 13.38 -2.58
CA VAL A 212 -13.67 13.20 -1.75
C VAL A 212 -14.88 12.83 -2.61
N ARG A 213 -15.11 13.57 -3.70
CA ARG A 213 -16.21 13.29 -4.65
C ARG A 213 -16.13 11.89 -5.26
N LEU A 214 -14.93 11.41 -5.60
CA LEU A 214 -14.72 10.04 -6.09
C LEU A 214 -15.14 8.98 -5.06
N VAL A 215 -14.79 9.17 -3.79
CA VAL A 215 -15.17 8.26 -2.71
C VAL A 215 -16.69 8.27 -2.48
N GLU A 216 -17.32 9.45 -2.56
CA GLU A 216 -18.78 9.57 -2.45
C GLU A 216 -19.50 8.86 -3.61
N LEU A 217 -19.00 9.01 -4.84
CA LEU A 217 -19.52 8.29 -6.01
C LEU A 217 -19.36 6.77 -5.86
N ASP A 218 -18.23 6.29 -5.37
CA ASP A 218 -18.00 4.86 -5.14
C ASP A 218 -18.97 4.29 -4.08
N ARG A 219 -19.18 5.04 -2.98
CA ARG A 219 -20.16 4.68 -1.94
C ARG A 219 -21.60 4.68 -2.44
N SER A 220 -21.94 5.56 -3.37
CA SER A 220 -23.29 5.63 -3.95
C SER A 220 -23.62 4.47 -4.89
N GLY A 221 -22.63 3.64 -5.25
CA GLY A 221 -22.80 2.54 -6.22
C GLY A 221 -22.89 3.00 -7.68
N ALA A 222 -22.88 4.32 -7.94
CA ALA A 222 -22.93 4.89 -9.29
C ALA A 222 -21.82 4.39 -10.22
N THR A 223 -20.67 4.02 -9.66
CA THR A 223 -19.52 3.44 -10.39
C THR A 223 -19.73 1.96 -10.75
N THR A 224 -20.53 1.23 -9.99
CA THR A 224 -20.65 -0.23 -10.08
C THR A 224 -21.90 -0.64 -10.87
N GLU A 225 -22.98 0.12 -10.78
CA GLU A 225 -24.26 -0.20 -11.45
C GLU A 225 -24.21 -0.07 -12.98
N ALA A 226 -23.43 0.88 -13.51
CA ALA A 226 -23.33 1.10 -14.96
C ALA A 226 -22.73 -0.10 -15.72
N SER A 227 -21.99 -0.99 -15.04
CA SER A 227 -21.44 -2.22 -15.65
C SER A 227 -22.18 -3.50 -15.25
N ALA A 228 -22.92 -3.49 -14.14
CA ALA A 228 -23.64 -4.67 -13.64
C ALA A 228 -25.06 -4.81 -14.21
N GLY A 229 -25.66 -3.74 -14.73
CA GLY A 229 -27.04 -3.75 -15.27
C GLY A 229 -27.28 -4.57 -16.55
N MET A 230 -26.23 -5.07 -17.21
CA MET A 230 -26.32 -5.93 -18.41
C MET A 230 -26.31 -7.43 -18.10
N LEU A 231 -26.05 -7.80 -16.85
CA LEU A 231 -26.09 -9.19 -16.38
C LEU A 231 -27.24 -9.30 -15.38
N GLN A 232 -28.49 -9.21 -15.86
CA GLN A 232 -29.61 -9.68 -15.05
C GLN A 232 -29.37 -11.18 -14.78
N PRO A 233 -29.10 -11.61 -13.53
CA PRO A 233 -29.12 -13.02 -13.21
C PRO A 233 -30.54 -13.48 -13.47
N GLY A 234 -30.74 -14.27 -14.53
CA GLY A 234 -32.00 -14.93 -14.78
C GLY A 234 -32.44 -15.63 -13.51
N VAL A 235 -33.65 -15.31 -13.04
CA VAL A 235 -34.25 -15.91 -11.85
C VAL A 235 -34.39 -17.40 -12.11
N VAL A 236 -33.40 -18.19 -11.69
CA VAL A 236 -33.54 -19.64 -11.63
C VAL A 236 -34.52 -19.87 -10.47
N LYS A 237 -35.78 -20.18 -10.80
CA LYS A 237 -36.76 -20.61 -9.81
C LYS A 237 -36.14 -21.77 -9.03
N PRO A 238 -35.93 -21.63 -7.71
CA PRO A 238 -35.46 -22.74 -6.90
C PRO A 238 -36.43 -23.90 -7.07
N ALA A 239 -35.94 -25.05 -7.52
CA ALA A 239 -36.73 -26.27 -7.47
C ALA A 239 -37.06 -26.52 -5.99
N GLU A 240 -38.34 -26.48 -5.68
CA GLU A 240 -38.90 -26.62 -4.34
C GLU A 240 -38.49 -27.99 -3.78
N PRO A 241 -37.60 -28.05 -2.77
CA PRO A 241 -37.27 -29.32 -2.14
C PRO A 241 -38.52 -29.84 -1.41
N PRO A 242 -38.81 -31.15 -1.47
CA PRO A 242 -39.96 -31.73 -0.77
C PRO A 242 -39.86 -31.44 0.72
N GLN A 243 -40.91 -30.82 1.27
CA GLN A 243 -41.10 -30.52 2.68
C GLN A 243 -40.92 -31.79 3.53
N PRO A 244 -39.90 -31.86 4.42
CA PRO A 244 -39.86 -32.86 5.47
C PRO A 244 -40.89 -32.51 6.55
N GLU A 245 -41.67 -33.50 6.96
CA GLU A 245 -42.66 -33.37 8.05
C GLU A 245 -42.01 -32.88 9.36
N PRO A 246 -42.67 -31.98 10.10
CA PRO A 246 -42.15 -31.46 11.37
C PRO A 246 -42.21 -32.52 12.48
N ALA A 247 -41.05 -32.86 13.05
CA ALA A 247 -40.95 -33.62 14.28
C ALA A 247 -41.35 -32.73 15.49
N PRO A 248 -42.19 -33.21 16.42
CA PRO A 248 -42.58 -32.45 17.62
C PRO A 248 -41.50 -32.48 18.71
N GLY A 249 -41.16 -31.29 19.22
CA GLY A 249 -40.92 -31.05 20.65
C GLY A 249 -39.52 -31.32 21.20
N ALA A 250 -38.80 -30.25 21.55
CA ALA A 250 -38.06 -30.14 22.81
C ALA A 250 -37.68 -28.67 23.05
N ASP A 251 -38.29 -28.06 24.06
CA ASP A 251 -37.95 -26.73 24.57
C ASP A 251 -36.53 -26.72 25.18
N PRO A 252 -35.62 -25.83 24.74
CA PRO A 252 -34.43 -25.47 25.50
C PRO A 252 -34.74 -24.30 26.44
N LYS A 253 -34.66 -24.61 27.73
CA LYS A 253 -34.60 -23.73 28.90
C LYS A 253 -33.70 -22.48 28.67
N PRO A 254 -34.15 -21.26 29.01
CA PRO A 254 -33.32 -20.06 28.93
C PRO A 254 -32.13 -20.12 29.90
N GLU A 255 -30.91 -20.06 29.36
CA GLU A 255 -29.67 -19.89 30.12
C GLU A 255 -29.45 -18.40 30.39
N ALA A 256 -29.17 -18.08 31.65
CA ALA A 256 -29.17 -16.72 32.17
C ALA A 256 -28.09 -15.84 31.52
N ALA A 257 -28.49 -14.63 31.12
CA ALA A 257 -27.59 -13.61 30.65
C ALA A 257 -26.57 -13.22 31.75
N PRO A 258 -25.27 -13.17 31.45
CA PRO A 258 -24.29 -12.62 32.38
C PRO A 258 -24.55 -11.13 32.60
N ALA A 259 -24.43 -10.70 33.86
CA ALA A 259 -24.61 -9.31 34.27
C ALA A 259 -23.64 -8.38 33.51
N PRO A 260 -24.07 -7.16 33.15
CA PRO A 260 -23.19 -6.17 32.55
C PRO A 260 -22.06 -5.84 33.53
N VAL A 261 -20.83 -6.09 33.11
CA VAL A 261 -19.62 -5.59 33.77
C VAL A 261 -19.69 -4.06 33.68
N GLY A 262 -19.82 -3.42 34.84
CA GLY A 262 -19.88 -1.97 34.95
C GLY A 262 -18.67 -1.33 34.27
N GLU A 263 -18.95 -0.50 33.29
CA GLU A 263 -18.00 0.38 32.63
C GLU A 263 -17.55 1.41 33.69
N GLN A 264 -16.41 1.13 34.33
CA GLN A 264 -15.80 2.03 35.29
C GLN A 264 -15.42 3.32 34.55
N PRO A 265 -15.99 4.48 34.93
CA PRO A 265 -15.69 5.75 34.26
C PRO A 265 -14.18 5.98 34.24
N PRO A 266 -13.61 6.42 33.11
CA PRO A 266 -12.20 6.79 33.05
C PRO A 266 -11.92 7.82 34.14
N ALA A 267 -10.95 7.51 35.00
CA ALA A 267 -10.51 8.40 36.05
C ALA A 267 -10.23 9.79 35.46
N GLN A 268 -10.92 10.80 35.99
CA GLN A 268 -10.62 12.19 35.64
C GLN A 268 -9.14 12.44 35.94
N PRO A 269 -8.36 12.97 34.98
CA PRO A 269 -6.98 13.34 35.23
C PRO A 269 -6.95 14.37 36.37
N GLU A 270 -6.17 14.08 37.40
CA GLU A 270 -5.95 14.99 38.52
C GLU A 270 -5.49 16.36 37.98
N PRO A 271 -6.08 17.46 38.46
CA PRO A 271 -5.65 18.79 38.06
C PRO A 271 -4.16 18.97 38.40
N PRO A 272 -3.38 19.59 37.49
CA PRO A 272 -1.97 19.83 37.74
C PRO A 272 -1.78 20.66 39.02
N PRO A 273 -0.76 20.35 39.82
CA PRO A 273 -0.49 21.06 41.06
C PRO A 273 -0.31 22.56 40.79
N ALA A 274 -1.00 23.37 41.60
CA ALA A 274 -0.94 24.82 41.49
C ALA A 274 0.53 25.30 41.57
N PRO A 275 0.94 26.25 40.72
CA PRO A 275 2.27 26.83 40.79
C PRO A 275 2.48 27.48 42.17
N PRO A 276 3.67 27.33 42.78
CA PRO A 276 3.97 27.93 44.06
C PRO A 276 3.83 29.45 43.98
N ALA A 277 3.09 30.03 44.93
CA ALA A 277 2.91 31.46 45.04
C ALA A 277 4.26 32.15 45.27
N GLU A 278 4.57 33.15 44.45
CA GLU A 278 5.73 34.02 44.62
C GLU A 278 5.61 34.80 45.95
N PRO A 279 6.66 34.79 46.80
CA PRO A 279 6.70 35.60 48.00
C PRO A 279 6.89 37.10 47.68
N PRO A 280 6.33 38.01 48.51
CA PRO A 280 6.41 39.47 48.33
C PRO A 280 7.81 40.04 48.59
#